data_AF-U3PBQ2-F1
#
_entry.id   AF-U3PBQ2-F1
#
_cell.length_a   1.000
_cell.length_b   1.000
_cell.length_c   1.000
_cell.angle_alpha   90.00
_cell.angle_beta   90.00
_cell.angle_gamma   90.00
#
_symmetry.space_group_name_H-M   'P 1'
#
loop_
_entity.id
_entity.type
_entity.pdbx_description
1 polymer ?
#
loop_
_entity_poly.entity_id
_entity_poly.type
_entity_poly.pdbx_seq_one_letter_code
_entity_poly.pdbx_strand_id
1 'polypeptide(L)'
;MSKADERTIPRRPAGRRDQERDALGRARLDLGFNVAAVALIAFLLVVLALSAPSSPRIGLSLGAWGLLLATLLVALLVRFRLPEELPTWMFAGALILWAAIVALDVAGTATSAGWVPLTAAAAVGPALLLCVPVRPAGEIAIAAVALGVVLTVVLVLRASGQPQIFGPSLVTIAVAVAPPLIGVQIVRSLSTLVQLELDLVQAQSTVSSPGYAVGMMASEELARLDLAAERLLDGVATGRTSLPLDESAADAAASIATALRIRLIQGRKETWLYHAVTESALLGPAVTLNDPEGLAAGLTRDQRDGLLTAVWLLISDPVRSGAGQSRTLTLGIERRPVAAAISGAVSTDATMAIVVTATGVPRNGVDPAAWQAIRRVGRHVESFSGSTLRIEVTTVSDASAELP
;
A
#
# COMPACT_ATOMS: atom_id res chain seq x y z
N MET A 1 -42.82 -16.15 29.80
CA MET A 1 -42.96 -15.20 28.66
C MET A 1 -42.26 -13.92 29.12
N SER A 2 -41.19 -13.41 28.53
CA SER A 2 -40.66 -13.51 27.18
C SER A 2 -39.12 -13.42 27.25
N LYS A 3 -38.42 -14.32 26.54
CA LYS A 3 -36.98 -14.19 26.29
C LYS A 3 -36.80 -13.03 25.31
N ALA A 4 -36.07 -12.01 25.70
CA ALA A 4 -35.66 -10.97 24.78
C ALA A 4 -34.71 -11.58 23.74
N ASP A 5 -35.09 -11.42 22.48
CA ASP A 5 -34.46 -11.97 21.29
C ASP A 5 -33.13 -11.25 21.04
N GLU A 6 -32.01 -11.95 21.22
CA GLU A 6 -30.64 -11.44 21.06
C GLU A 6 -30.21 -11.39 19.57
N ARG A 7 -31.17 -11.39 18.64
CA ARG A 7 -30.94 -11.60 17.20
C ARG A 7 -30.89 -10.36 16.32
N THR A 8 -30.92 -9.15 16.86
CA THR A 8 -30.89 -7.92 16.05
C THR A 8 -29.88 -6.90 16.55
N ILE A 9 -28.63 -7.32 16.72
CA ILE A 9 -27.51 -6.38 16.62
C ILE A 9 -27.12 -6.31 15.14
N PRO A 10 -27.35 -5.20 14.42
CA PRO A 10 -26.82 -5.04 13.08
C PRO A 10 -25.30 -5.09 13.16
N ARG A 11 -24.69 -6.17 12.69
CA ARG A 11 -23.25 -6.24 12.44
C ARG A 11 -22.93 -5.16 11.41
N ARG A 12 -22.47 -4.00 11.88
CA ARG A 12 -21.86 -2.97 11.02
C ARG A 12 -20.74 -3.66 10.23
N PRO A 13 -20.73 -3.57 8.89
CA PRO A 13 -19.67 -4.18 8.09
C PRO A 13 -18.34 -3.57 8.52
N ALA A 14 -17.37 -4.41 8.87
CA ALA A 14 -16.04 -4.01 9.35
C ALA A 14 -15.37 -3.02 8.38
N GLY A 15 -15.58 -3.19 7.07
CA GLY A 15 -15.04 -2.30 6.03
C GLY A 15 -15.45 -0.82 6.15
N ARG A 16 -16.58 -0.49 6.79
CA ARG A 16 -16.98 0.92 6.97
C ARG A 16 -16.14 1.64 8.03
N ARG A 17 -15.68 0.93 9.06
CA ARG A 17 -14.84 1.53 10.12
C ARG A 17 -13.43 1.82 9.63
N ASP A 18 -12.88 0.95 8.79
CA ASP A 18 -11.53 1.13 8.24
C ASP A 18 -11.53 2.22 7.17
N GLN A 19 -12.58 2.30 6.34
CA GLN A 19 -12.77 3.40 5.38
C GLN A 19 -12.96 4.77 6.08
N GLU A 20 -13.68 4.81 7.20
CA GLU A 20 -13.80 6.03 8.03
C GLU A 20 -12.47 6.41 8.69
N ARG A 21 -11.68 5.43 9.15
CA ARG A 21 -10.33 5.65 9.70
C ARG A 21 -9.35 6.18 8.66
N ASP A 22 -9.37 5.63 7.45
CA ASP A 22 -8.54 6.09 6.33
C ASP A 22 -8.90 7.50 5.88
N ALA A 23 -10.20 7.82 5.85
CA ALA A 23 -10.68 9.17 5.57
C ALA A 23 -10.22 10.15 6.65
N LEU A 24 -10.32 9.78 7.93
CA LEU A 24 -9.85 10.58 9.05
C LEU A 24 -8.33 10.75 9.07
N GLY A 25 -7.58 9.71 8.71
CA GLY A 25 -6.12 9.73 8.59
C GLY A 25 -5.67 10.71 7.51
N ARG A 26 -6.26 10.62 6.30
CA ARG A 26 -6.00 11.56 5.21
C ARG A 26 -6.39 13.00 5.54
N ALA A 27 -7.55 13.20 6.18
CA ALA A 27 -8.00 14.54 6.57
C ALA A 27 -7.06 15.20 7.60
N ARG A 28 -6.55 14.45 8.58
CA ARG A 28 -5.59 14.95 9.57
C ARG A 28 -4.24 15.30 8.94
N LEU A 29 -3.80 14.49 7.97
CA LEU A 29 -2.54 14.69 7.26
C LEU A 29 -2.58 15.93 6.37
N ASP A 30 -3.68 16.11 5.63
CA ASP A 30 -3.94 17.33 4.86
C ASP A 30 -3.97 18.57 5.76
N LEU A 31 -4.67 18.51 6.90
CA LEU A 31 -4.65 19.61 7.88
C LEU A 31 -3.22 19.94 8.35
N GLY A 32 -2.42 18.92 8.67
CA GLY A 32 -1.03 19.09 9.10
C GLY A 32 -0.16 19.80 8.06
N PHE A 33 -0.26 19.40 6.79
CA PHE A 33 0.47 20.06 5.70
C PHE A 33 -0.01 21.50 5.46
N ASN A 34 -1.31 21.75 5.51
CA ASN A 34 -1.85 23.10 5.39
C ASN A 34 -1.33 24.03 6.50
N VAL A 35 -1.37 23.58 7.76
CA VAL A 35 -0.87 24.37 8.91
C VAL A 35 0.63 24.63 8.77
N ALA A 36 1.43 23.60 8.44
CA ALA A 36 2.88 23.75 8.26
C ALA A 36 3.22 24.72 7.12
N ALA A 37 2.55 24.59 5.97
CA ALA A 37 2.75 25.46 4.83
C ALA A 37 2.41 26.92 5.17
N VAL A 38 1.25 27.18 5.78
CA VAL A 38 0.84 28.53 6.18
C VAL A 38 1.81 29.13 7.19
N ALA A 39 2.27 28.36 8.18
CA ALA A 39 3.25 28.83 9.16
C ALA A 39 4.59 29.20 8.51
N LEU A 40 5.08 28.39 7.56
CA LEU A 40 6.32 28.67 6.83
C LEU A 40 6.19 29.88 5.90
N ILE A 41 5.06 30.02 5.21
CA ILE A 41 4.77 31.19 4.36
C ILE A 41 4.71 32.45 5.22
N ALA A 42 4.01 32.42 6.35
CA ALA A 42 3.94 33.55 7.28
C ALA A 42 5.33 33.91 7.85
N PHE A 43 6.13 32.92 8.23
CA PHE A 43 7.50 33.12 8.67
C PHE A 43 8.35 33.82 7.59
N LEU A 44 8.28 33.38 6.33
CA LEU A 44 9.03 33.99 5.23
C LEU A 44 8.55 35.42 4.92
N LEU A 45 7.27 35.71 5.13
CA LEU A 45 6.71 37.06 5.01
C LEU A 45 7.21 37.98 6.13
N VAL A 46 7.35 37.48 7.36
CA VAL A 46 8.01 38.22 8.45
C VAL A 46 9.48 38.48 8.12
N VAL A 47 10.20 37.48 7.58
CA VAL A 47 11.59 37.66 7.13
C VAL A 47 11.67 38.74 6.05
N LEU A 48 10.73 38.78 5.10
CA LEU A 48 10.66 39.86 4.11
C LEU A 48 10.54 41.23 4.79
N ALA A 49 9.58 41.38 5.71
CA ALA A 49 9.34 42.64 6.42
C ALA A 49 10.58 43.12 7.19
N LEU A 50 11.32 42.20 7.82
CA LEU A 50 12.58 42.51 8.50
C LEU A 50 13.71 42.88 7.54
N SER A 51 13.73 42.28 6.34
CA SER A 51 14.71 42.57 5.28
C SER A 51 14.32 43.74 4.35
N ALA A 52 13.17 44.38 4.58
CA ALA A 52 12.67 45.47 3.76
C ALA A 52 13.64 46.66 3.67
N PRO A 53 14.30 47.11 4.77
CA PRO A 53 15.20 48.26 4.70
C PRO A 53 16.48 47.99 3.90
N SER A 54 16.91 46.73 3.79
CA SER A 54 18.12 46.32 3.06
C SER A 54 17.85 45.94 1.61
N SER A 55 16.59 45.99 1.16
CA SER A 55 16.18 45.55 -0.18
C SER A 55 16.18 46.72 -1.18
N PRO A 56 17.09 46.76 -2.17
CA PRO A 56 17.19 47.89 -3.09
C PRO A 56 15.99 48.06 -4.02
N ARG A 57 15.28 46.95 -4.33
CA ARG A 57 14.12 46.92 -5.24
C ARG A 57 12.94 46.19 -4.60
N ILE A 58 12.53 46.66 -3.42
CA ILE A 58 11.44 46.04 -2.64
C ILE A 58 10.13 45.89 -3.44
N GLY A 59 9.85 46.76 -4.41
CA GLY A 59 8.67 46.65 -5.27
C GLY A 59 8.59 45.34 -6.06
N LEU A 60 9.72 44.79 -6.51
CA LEU A 60 9.73 43.49 -7.20
C LEU A 60 9.45 42.34 -6.24
N SER A 61 10.06 42.33 -5.04
CA SER A 61 9.78 41.32 -4.03
C SER A 61 8.32 41.38 -3.52
N LEU A 62 7.75 42.58 -3.37
CA LEU A 62 6.33 42.75 -3.07
C LEU A 62 5.44 42.23 -4.21
N GLY A 63 5.83 42.48 -5.47
CA GLY A 63 5.16 41.91 -6.63
C GLY A 63 5.19 40.38 -6.64
N ALA A 64 6.33 39.77 -6.29
CA ALA A 64 6.50 38.32 -6.19
C ALA A 64 5.58 37.73 -5.12
N TRP A 65 5.50 38.38 -3.95
CA TRP A 65 4.58 38.00 -2.88
C TRP A 65 3.11 38.19 -3.25
N GLY A 66 2.76 39.30 -3.89
CA GLY A 66 1.40 39.54 -4.37
C GLY A 66 0.97 38.47 -5.36
N LEU A 67 1.86 38.09 -6.28
CA LEU A 67 1.62 37.02 -7.23
C LEU A 67 1.48 35.65 -6.52
N LEU A 68 2.36 35.35 -5.56
CA LEU A 68 2.28 34.12 -4.76
C LEU A 68 0.95 34.02 -4.02
N LEU A 69 0.55 35.06 -3.29
CA LEU A 69 -0.71 35.09 -2.56
C LEU A 69 -1.92 34.99 -3.49
N ALA A 70 -1.86 35.62 -4.68
CA ALA A 70 -2.88 35.46 -5.70
C ALA A 70 -2.98 34.00 -6.18
N THR A 71 -1.85 33.31 -6.41
CA THR A 71 -1.87 31.89 -6.79
C THR A 71 -2.50 31.01 -5.72
N LEU A 72 -2.19 31.26 -4.44
CA LEU A 72 -2.75 30.52 -3.32
C LEU A 72 -4.25 30.78 -3.14
N LEU A 73 -4.69 32.02 -3.31
CA LEU A 73 -6.09 32.39 -3.26
C LEU A 73 -6.88 31.72 -4.39
N VAL A 74 -6.35 31.73 -5.62
CA VAL A 74 -6.96 31.02 -6.76
C VAL A 74 -7.01 29.52 -6.48
N ALA A 75 -5.94 28.92 -5.97
CA ALA A 75 -5.93 27.50 -5.61
C ALA A 75 -6.98 27.16 -4.55
N LEU A 76 -7.15 28.00 -3.53
CA LEU A 76 -8.18 27.84 -2.51
C LEU A 76 -9.59 27.92 -3.11
N LEU A 77 -9.86 28.90 -3.98
CA LEU A 77 -11.14 29.06 -4.66
C LEU A 77 -11.46 27.88 -5.60
N VAL A 78 -10.45 27.39 -6.32
CA VAL A 78 -10.56 26.21 -7.19
C VAL A 78 -10.88 24.96 -6.38
N ARG A 79 -10.24 24.77 -5.22
CA ARG A 79 -10.47 23.62 -4.34
C ARG A 79 -11.92 23.53 -3.85
N PHE A 80 -12.59 24.66 -3.65
CA PHE A 80 -14.02 24.68 -3.32
C PHE A 80 -14.93 24.29 -4.50
N ARG A 81 -14.43 24.36 -5.74
CA ARG A 81 -15.20 24.08 -6.96
C ARG A 81 -14.89 22.70 -7.56
N LEU A 82 -13.67 22.20 -7.39
CA LEU A 82 -13.26 20.86 -7.83
C LEU A 82 -12.81 20.04 -6.61
N PRO A 83 -13.66 19.12 -6.11
CA PRO A 83 -13.30 18.23 -5.00
C PRO A 83 -12.38 17.07 -5.44
N GLU A 84 -12.15 16.90 -6.74
CA GLU A 84 -11.29 15.86 -7.32
C GLU A 84 -9.84 16.33 -7.54
N GLU A 85 -8.97 15.42 -8.01
CA GLU A 85 -7.55 15.67 -8.27
C GLU A 85 -7.32 16.92 -9.13
N LEU A 86 -6.27 17.68 -8.81
CA LEU A 86 -5.99 18.93 -9.50
C LEU A 86 -5.50 18.64 -10.93
N PRO A 87 -6.13 19.17 -12.01
CA PRO A 87 -5.76 18.85 -13.37
C PRO A 87 -4.32 19.23 -13.74
N THR A 88 -3.67 18.43 -14.58
CA THR A 88 -2.23 18.61 -14.91
C THR A 88 -1.92 19.94 -15.59
N TRP A 89 -2.83 20.46 -16.42
CA TRP A 89 -2.65 21.77 -17.05
C TRP A 89 -2.69 22.92 -16.03
N MET A 90 -3.52 22.80 -14.98
CA MET A 90 -3.58 23.81 -13.90
C MET A 90 -2.29 23.79 -13.08
N PHE A 91 -1.78 22.59 -12.78
CA PHE A 91 -0.51 22.44 -12.07
C PHE A 91 0.66 22.99 -12.90
N ALA A 92 0.72 22.69 -14.20
CA ALA A 92 1.72 23.25 -15.10
C ALA A 92 1.65 24.78 -15.16
N GLY A 93 0.43 25.34 -15.23
CA GLY A 93 0.21 26.79 -15.15
C GLY A 93 0.72 27.41 -13.84
N ALA A 94 0.46 26.73 -12.71
CA ALA A 94 0.98 27.15 -11.41
C ALA A 94 2.51 27.10 -11.37
N LEU A 95 3.15 26.06 -11.91
CA LEU A 95 4.62 25.96 -11.99
C LEU A 95 5.24 27.08 -12.82
N ILE A 96 4.65 27.43 -13.97
CA ILE A 96 5.10 28.57 -14.79
C ILE A 96 5.01 29.86 -13.98
N LEU A 97 3.91 30.06 -13.26
CA LEU A 97 3.69 31.25 -12.45
C LEU A 97 4.68 31.32 -11.27
N TRP A 98 4.95 30.18 -10.63
CA TRP A 98 5.93 30.08 -9.56
C TRP A 98 7.37 30.28 -10.04
N ALA A 99 7.71 29.84 -11.25
CA ALA A 99 8.99 30.17 -11.88
C ALA A 99 9.13 31.68 -12.10
N ALA A 100 8.05 32.37 -12.50
CA ALA A 100 8.04 33.83 -12.62
C ALA A 100 8.21 34.52 -11.26
N ILE A 101 7.59 34.00 -10.18
CA ILE A 101 7.78 34.49 -8.81
C ILE A 101 9.24 34.37 -8.39
N VAL A 102 9.87 33.21 -8.62
CA VAL A 102 11.30 32.99 -8.32
C VAL A 102 12.15 34.00 -9.08
N ALA A 103 11.94 34.17 -10.39
CA ALA A 103 12.70 35.13 -11.19
C ALA A 103 12.54 36.58 -10.68
N LEU A 104 11.31 36.96 -10.31
CA LEU A 104 11.00 38.29 -9.81
C LEU A 104 11.66 38.56 -8.45
N ASP A 105 11.67 37.57 -7.55
CA ASP A 105 12.31 37.67 -6.24
C ASP A 105 13.85 37.70 -6.36
N VAL A 106 14.42 36.92 -7.28
CA VAL A 106 15.86 36.99 -7.60
C VAL A 106 16.23 38.38 -8.12
N ALA A 107 15.41 38.97 -8.97
CA ALA A 107 15.64 40.33 -9.50
C ALA A 107 15.42 41.43 -8.46
N GLY A 108 14.47 41.25 -7.54
CA GLY A 108 14.18 42.18 -6.44
C GLY A 108 15.27 42.22 -5.37
N THR A 109 15.87 41.06 -5.10
CA THR A 109 16.94 40.89 -4.12
C THR A 109 18.35 40.98 -4.71
N ALA A 110 18.47 41.31 -6.00
CA ALA A 110 19.76 41.47 -6.66
C ALA A 110 20.48 42.73 -6.13
N THR A 111 21.50 42.52 -5.30
CA THR A 111 22.32 43.57 -4.71
C THR A 111 23.78 43.13 -4.67
N SER A 112 24.70 44.10 -4.78
CA SER A 112 26.12 43.90 -4.49
C SER A 112 26.44 44.11 -3.00
N ALA A 113 25.50 44.63 -2.22
CA ALA A 113 25.68 44.98 -0.82
C ALA A 113 24.94 44.00 0.11
N GLY A 114 25.71 43.12 0.75
CA GLY A 114 25.25 42.24 1.82
C GLY A 114 24.29 41.12 1.39
N TRP A 115 23.83 40.36 2.37
CA TRP A 115 22.91 39.25 2.18
C TRP A 115 21.45 39.71 2.29
N VAL A 116 20.66 39.43 1.27
CA VAL A 116 19.19 39.62 1.25
C VAL A 116 18.53 38.27 0.94
N PRO A 117 17.65 37.75 1.82
CA PRO A 117 17.04 36.43 1.64
C PRO A 117 16.02 36.40 0.48
N LEU A 118 15.98 35.29 -0.26
CA LEU A 118 14.99 35.05 -1.32
C LEU A 118 13.69 34.50 -0.71
N THR A 119 12.92 35.37 -0.09
CA THR A 119 11.75 34.97 0.72
C THR A 119 10.58 34.44 -0.11
N ALA A 120 10.26 35.09 -1.24
CA ALA A 120 9.14 34.65 -2.09
C ALA A 120 9.53 33.38 -2.88
N ALA A 121 10.78 33.29 -3.34
CA ALA A 121 11.28 32.10 -4.00
C ALA A 121 11.31 30.90 -3.04
N ALA A 122 11.69 31.11 -1.78
CA ALA A 122 11.62 30.07 -0.76
C ALA A 122 10.18 29.66 -0.41
N ALA A 123 9.22 30.61 -0.47
CA ALA A 123 7.81 30.36 -0.17
C ALA A 123 7.11 29.46 -1.22
N VAL A 124 7.69 29.31 -2.42
CA VAL A 124 7.22 28.34 -3.42
C VAL A 124 7.29 26.90 -2.89
N GLY A 125 8.27 26.60 -2.04
CA GLY A 125 8.41 25.30 -1.38
C GLY A 125 7.21 24.89 -0.52
N PRO A 126 6.87 25.69 0.50
CA PRO A 126 5.62 25.55 1.25
C PRO A 126 4.36 25.56 0.36
N ALA A 127 4.34 26.31 -0.74
CA ALA A 127 3.21 26.25 -1.69
C ALA A 127 3.12 24.88 -2.39
N LEU A 128 4.25 24.26 -2.77
CA LEU A 128 4.30 22.89 -3.28
C LEU A 128 3.82 21.87 -2.24
N LEU A 129 4.09 22.09 -0.94
CA LEU A 129 3.61 21.23 0.14
C LEU A 129 2.07 21.16 0.18
N LEU A 130 1.37 22.26 -0.14
CA LEU A 130 -0.10 22.28 -0.24
C LEU A 130 -0.65 21.40 -1.37
N CYS A 131 0.17 21.11 -2.39
CA CYS A 131 -0.22 20.27 -3.51
C CYS A 131 0.01 18.77 -3.26
N VAL A 132 0.76 18.41 -2.20
CA VAL A 132 1.14 17.01 -1.91
C VAL A 132 -0.07 16.06 -1.78
N PRO A 133 -1.20 16.42 -1.13
CA PRO A 133 -2.35 15.52 -1.01
C PRO A 133 -3.14 15.29 -2.30
N VAL A 134 -3.00 16.17 -3.29
CA VAL A 134 -3.88 16.26 -4.47
C VAL A 134 -3.16 16.03 -5.80
N ARG A 135 -1.85 15.76 -5.77
CA ARG A 135 -1.02 15.50 -6.95
C ARG A 135 -0.10 14.30 -6.75
N PRO A 136 0.34 13.66 -7.85
CA PRO A 136 1.29 12.57 -7.78
C PRO A 136 2.60 12.98 -7.09
N ALA A 137 3.05 12.15 -6.14
CA ALA A 137 4.28 12.31 -5.37
C ALA A 137 5.52 12.62 -6.24
N GLY A 138 5.64 11.95 -7.40
CA GLY A 138 6.77 12.13 -8.31
C GLY A 138 6.87 13.52 -8.91
N GLU A 139 5.74 14.14 -9.28
CA GLU A 139 5.74 15.48 -9.87
C GLU A 139 6.13 16.55 -8.86
N ILE A 140 5.63 16.44 -7.62
CA ILE A 140 5.99 17.37 -6.54
C ILE A 140 7.47 17.25 -6.19
N ALA A 141 8.01 16.03 -6.13
CA ALA A 141 9.44 15.81 -5.92
C ALA A 141 10.29 16.42 -7.03
N ILE A 142 9.91 16.24 -8.30
CA ILE A 142 10.62 16.85 -9.44
C ILE A 142 10.61 18.38 -9.34
N ALA A 143 9.44 18.98 -9.05
CA ALA A 143 9.32 20.42 -8.90
C ALA A 143 10.13 20.98 -7.72
N ALA A 144 10.13 20.29 -6.57
CA ALA A 144 10.90 20.69 -5.40
C ALA A 144 12.42 20.58 -5.65
N VAL A 145 12.87 19.52 -6.33
CA VAL A 145 14.29 19.36 -6.72
C VAL A 145 14.68 20.44 -7.73
N ALA A 146 13.85 20.71 -8.74
CA ALA A 146 14.10 21.77 -9.71
C ALA A 146 14.21 23.14 -9.04
N LEU A 147 13.30 23.47 -8.10
CA LEU A 147 13.38 24.69 -7.28
C LEU A 147 14.70 24.75 -6.51
N GLY A 148 15.08 23.64 -5.86
CA GLY A 148 16.35 23.53 -5.13
C GLY A 148 17.55 23.82 -6.02
N VAL A 149 17.62 23.19 -7.20
CA VAL A 149 18.71 23.40 -8.18
C VAL A 149 18.78 24.86 -8.61
N VAL A 150 17.64 25.48 -8.95
CA VAL A 150 17.60 26.90 -9.35
C VAL A 150 18.10 27.81 -8.23
N LEU A 151 17.62 27.60 -6.99
CA LEU A 151 18.07 28.38 -5.84
C LEU A 151 19.56 28.17 -5.56
N THR A 152 20.06 26.94 -5.64
CA THR A 152 21.49 26.64 -5.48
C THR A 152 22.33 27.37 -6.53
N VAL A 153 21.96 27.33 -7.81
CA VAL A 153 22.68 28.04 -8.87
C VAL A 153 22.72 29.54 -8.60
N VAL A 154 21.58 30.16 -8.28
CA VAL A 154 21.52 31.60 -7.98
C VAL A 154 22.40 31.95 -6.77
N LEU A 155 22.35 31.14 -5.71
CA LEU A 155 23.07 31.41 -4.48
C LEU A 155 24.59 31.20 -4.63
N VAL A 156 25.02 30.19 -5.38
CA VAL A 156 26.44 29.97 -5.71
C VAL A 156 27.00 31.14 -6.53
N LEU A 157 26.23 31.64 -7.51
CA LEU A 157 26.61 32.81 -8.32
C LEU A 157 26.71 34.09 -7.47
N ARG A 158 25.89 34.24 -6.42
CA ARG A 158 26.00 35.36 -5.47
C ARG A 158 27.18 35.17 -4.52
N ALA A 159 27.42 33.95 -4.05
CA ALA A 159 28.42 33.65 -3.04
C ALA A 159 29.86 33.72 -3.57
N SER A 160 30.07 33.57 -4.90
CA SER A 160 31.40 33.74 -5.51
C SER A 160 32.01 35.13 -5.26
N GLY A 161 31.19 36.15 -4.96
CA GLY A 161 31.66 37.47 -4.57
C GLY A 161 31.83 37.67 -3.05
N GLN A 162 31.16 36.87 -2.21
CA GLN A 162 31.04 37.07 -0.75
C GLN A 162 30.86 35.73 -0.01
N PRO A 163 31.93 35.04 0.40
CA PRO A 163 31.84 33.70 1.00
C PRO A 163 31.10 33.65 2.34
N GLN A 164 30.86 34.79 3.00
CA GLN A 164 30.14 34.84 4.28
C GLN A 164 28.63 34.51 4.13
N ILE A 165 28.08 34.55 2.91
CA ILE A 165 26.64 34.34 2.69
C ILE A 165 26.24 32.87 2.53
N PHE A 166 27.20 31.93 2.49
CA PHE A 166 26.93 30.50 2.27
C PHE A 166 26.02 29.89 3.34
N GLY A 167 26.28 30.16 4.62
CA GLY A 167 25.51 29.58 5.74
C GLY A 167 24.02 29.93 5.68
N PRO A 168 23.65 31.22 5.70
CA PRO A 168 22.25 31.64 5.58
C PRO A 168 21.57 31.17 4.29
N SER A 169 22.32 31.05 3.19
CA SER A 169 21.81 30.57 1.91
C SER A 169 21.38 29.10 1.93
N LEU A 170 22.08 28.25 2.67
CA LEU A 170 21.69 26.85 2.87
C LEU A 170 20.36 26.74 3.62
N VAL A 171 20.11 27.62 4.60
CA VAL A 171 18.84 27.65 5.34
C VAL A 171 17.68 28.02 4.41
N THR A 172 17.86 28.99 3.51
CA THR A 172 16.84 29.36 2.52
C THR A 172 16.48 28.18 1.61
N ILE A 173 17.48 27.44 1.12
CA ILE A 173 17.25 26.24 0.29
C ILE A 173 16.54 25.15 1.11
N ALA A 174 16.99 24.90 2.34
CA ALA A 174 16.41 23.88 3.20
C ALA A 174 14.93 24.15 3.49
N VAL A 175 14.57 25.41 3.81
CA VAL A 175 13.17 25.81 4.04
C VAL A 175 12.32 25.67 2.78
N ALA A 176 12.89 25.91 1.60
CA ALA A 176 12.18 25.78 0.33
C ALA A 176 11.97 24.30 -0.07
N VAL A 177 12.96 23.44 0.12
CA VAL A 177 12.96 22.10 -0.48
C VAL A 177 12.56 21.01 0.51
N ALA A 178 12.94 21.11 1.78
CA ALA A 178 12.73 20.03 2.74
C ALA A 178 11.24 19.76 3.02
N PRO A 179 10.37 20.77 3.29
CA PRO A 179 8.96 20.52 3.58
C PRO A 179 8.21 19.74 2.49
N PRO A 180 8.22 20.12 1.20
CA PRO A 180 7.52 19.36 0.17
C PRO A 180 8.09 17.94 -0.01
N LEU A 181 9.41 17.75 0.08
CA LEU A 181 10.01 16.41 -0.03
C LEU A 181 9.64 15.49 1.15
N ILE A 182 9.64 16.03 2.37
CA ILE A 182 9.18 15.31 3.56
C ILE A 182 7.69 14.95 3.39
N GLY A 183 6.86 15.89 2.95
CA GLY A 183 5.44 15.64 2.67
C GLY A 183 5.23 14.51 1.67
N VAL A 184 5.96 14.54 0.55
CA VAL A 184 5.96 13.47 -0.47
C VAL A 184 6.34 12.12 0.12
N GLN A 185 7.40 12.07 0.94
CA GLN A 185 7.84 10.82 1.53
C GLN A 185 6.80 10.25 2.50
N ILE A 186 6.15 11.11 3.31
CA ILE A 186 5.10 10.69 4.23
C ILE A 186 3.91 10.09 3.46
N VAL A 187 3.41 10.78 2.42
CA VAL A 187 2.28 10.28 1.62
C VAL A 187 2.63 8.97 0.92
N ARG A 188 3.83 8.88 0.34
CA ARG A 188 4.29 7.64 -0.30
C ARG A 188 4.32 6.48 0.70
N SER A 189 4.90 6.71 1.87
CA SER A 189 4.99 5.69 2.92
C SER A 189 3.62 5.24 3.40
N LEU A 190 2.69 6.18 3.59
CA LEU A 190 1.31 5.86 3.96
C LEU A 190 0.60 5.06 2.86
N SER A 191 0.77 5.44 1.59
CA SER A 191 0.15 4.71 0.47
C SER A 191 0.67 3.27 0.36
N THR A 192 1.98 3.06 0.56
CA THR A 192 2.55 1.71 0.61
C THR A 192 1.99 0.93 1.79
N LEU A 193 1.90 1.53 2.98
CA LEU A 193 1.33 0.87 4.16
C LEU A 193 -0.13 0.46 3.95
N VAL A 194 -0.97 1.35 3.40
CA VAL A 194 -2.38 1.03 3.11
C VAL A 194 -2.49 -0.08 2.08
N GLN A 195 -1.67 -0.08 1.02
CA GLN A 195 -1.64 -1.16 0.04
C GLN A 195 -1.24 -2.50 0.67
N LEU A 196 -0.24 -2.49 1.55
CA LEU A 196 0.18 -3.67 2.31
C LEU A 196 -0.94 -4.18 3.21
N GLU A 197 -1.62 -3.28 3.93
CA GLU A 197 -2.69 -3.65 4.86
C GLU A 197 -3.93 -4.19 4.13
N LEU A 198 -4.29 -3.59 2.98
CA LEU A 198 -5.37 -4.08 2.13
C LEU A 198 -5.08 -5.49 1.59
N ASP A 199 -3.85 -5.73 1.12
CA ASP A 199 -3.44 -7.05 0.62
C ASP A 199 -3.39 -8.10 1.74
N LEU A 200 -2.95 -7.72 2.95
CA LEU A 200 -3.03 -8.57 4.13
C LEU A 200 -4.47 -8.92 4.49
N VAL A 201 -5.39 -7.93 4.51
CA VAL A 201 -6.80 -8.15 4.82
C VAL A 201 -7.45 -9.07 3.77
N GLN A 202 -7.11 -8.88 2.49
CA GLN A 202 -7.56 -9.77 1.43
C GLN A 202 -7.05 -11.20 1.65
N ALA A 203 -5.77 -11.38 1.93
CA ALA A 203 -5.20 -12.70 2.23
C ALA A 203 -5.84 -13.32 3.49
N GLN A 204 -6.07 -12.53 4.56
CA GLN A 204 -6.72 -12.99 5.79
C GLN A 204 -8.17 -13.42 5.56
N SER A 205 -8.87 -12.88 4.56
CA SER A 205 -10.23 -13.33 4.24
C SER A 205 -10.26 -14.82 3.82
N THR A 206 -9.19 -15.32 3.20
CA THR A 206 -9.05 -16.74 2.80
C THR A 206 -8.91 -17.68 4.01
N VAL A 207 -8.35 -17.20 5.12
CA VAL A 207 -8.23 -17.96 6.38
C VAL A 207 -9.61 -18.39 6.91
N SER A 208 -10.63 -17.57 6.69
CA SER A 208 -12.01 -17.88 7.07
C SER A 208 -12.80 -18.68 6.03
N SER A 209 -12.23 -18.93 4.84
CA SER A 209 -12.84 -19.79 3.83
C SER A 209 -12.69 -21.28 4.19
N PRO A 210 -13.53 -22.18 3.65
CA PRO A 210 -13.38 -23.62 3.82
C PRO A 210 -11.97 -24.09 3.39
N GLY A 211 -11.48 -25.19 3.95
CA GLY A 211 -10.08 -25.65 3.74
C GLY A 211 -9.72 -25.86 2.26
N TYR A 212 -10.70 -26.30 1.48
CA TYR A 212 -10.71 -26.27 0.02
C TYR A 212 -11.73 -25.24 -0.45
N ALA A 213 -11.29 -24.32 -1.29
CA ALA A 213 -12.16 -23.28 -1.83
C ALA A 213 -11.79 -23.03 -3.28
N VAL A 214 -12.74 -22.48 -4.02
CA VAL A 214 -12.47 -21.91 -5.34
C VAL A 214 -12.03 -20.46 -5.10
N GLY A 215 -10.88 -20.08 -5.64
CA GLY A 215 -10.34 -18.70 -5.53
C GLY A 215 -11.33 -17.63 -5.97
N MET A 216 -11.15 -16.38 -5.51
CA MET A 216 -12.15 -15.32 -5.67
C MET A 216 -12.53 -15.09 -7.15
N MET A 217 -11.54 -15.04 -8.05
CA MET A 217 -11.79 -14.94 -9.50
C MET A 217 -12.46 -16.19 -10.09
N ALA A 218 -12.06 -17.37 -9.61
CA ALA A 218 -12.63 -18.62 -10.10
C ALA A 218 -14.07 -18.83 -9.56
N SER A 219 -14.41 -18.24 -8.43
CA SER A 219 -15.75 -18.23 -7.84
C SER A 219 -16.69 -17.31 -8.63
N GLU A 220 -16.20 -16.15 -9.08
CA GLU A 220 -16.96 -15.28 -9.99
C GLU A 220 -17.22 -15.96 -11.34
N GLU A 221 -16.21 -16.66 -11.89
CA GLU A 221 -16.37 -17.43 -13.12
C GLU A 221 -17.31 -18.63 -12.94
N LEU A 222 -17.26 -19.32 -11.78
CA LEU A 222 -18.19 -20.39 -11.44
C LEU A 222 -19.63 -19.85 -11.34
N ALA A 223 -19.84 -18.71 -10.70
CA ALA A 223 -21.14 -18.05 -10.62
C ALA A 223 -21.66 -17.60 -12.00
N ARG A 224 -20.76 -17.14 -12.88
CA ARG A 224 -21.11 -16.82 -14.27
C ARG A 224 -21.53 -18.07 -15.05
N LEU A 225 -20.81 -19.18 -14.90
CA LEU A 225 -21.14 -20.47 -15.53
C LEU A 225 -22.45 -21.04 -14.97
N ASP A 226 -22.68 -20.94 -13.67
CA ASP A 226 -23.91 -21.36 -13.00
C ASP A 226 -25.12 -20.57 -13.52
N LEU A 227 -25.00 -19.24 -13.60
CA LEU A 227 -26.03 -18.38 -14.20
C LEU A 227 -26.27 -18.70 -15.68
N ALA A 228 -25.23 -19.06 -16.43
CA ALA A 228 -25.37 -19.48 -17.82
C ALA A 228 -26.13 -20.82 -17.93
N ALA A 229 -25.84 -21.77 -17.04
CA ALA A 229 -26.56 -23.04 -16.94
C ALA A 229 -28.02 -22.81 -16.53
N GLU A 230 -28.28 -21.96 -15.53
CA GLU A 230 -29.62 -21.62 -15.07
C GLU A 230 -30.46 -20.99 -16.19
N ARG A 231 -29.90 -20.05 -16.94
CA ARG A 231 -30.56 -19.43 -18.11
C ARG A 231 -30.90 -20.45 -19.20
N LEU A 232 -30.01 -21.40 -19.46
CA LEU A 232 -30.24 -22.45 -20.45
C LEU A 232 -31.39 -23.38 -19.99
N LEU A 233 -31.38 -23.78 -18.72
CA LEU A 233 -32.44 -24.60 -18.12
C LEU A 233 -33.78 -23.88 -18.04
N ASP A 234 -33.79 -22.59 -17.69
CA ASP A 234 -34.99 -21.74 -17.67
C ASP A 234 -35.57 -21.56 -19.08
N GLY A 235 -34.72 -21.46 -20.11
CA GLY A 235 -35.13 -21.45 -21.51
C GLY A 235 -35.89 -22.71 -21.91
N VAL A 236 -35.43 -23.88 -21.47
CA VAL A 236 -36.11 -25.16 -21.68
C VAL A 236 -37.43 -25.23 -20.88
N ALA A 237 -37.40 -24.84 -19.60
CA ALA A 237 -38.56 -24.90 -18.71
C ALA A 237 -39.71 -23.99 -19.17
N THR A 238 -39.39 -22.82 -19.72
CA THR A 238 -40.38 -21.87 -20.26
C THR A 238 -40.80 -22.16 -21.71
N GLY A 239 -40.23 -23.20 -22.34
CA GLY A 239 -40.53 -23.57 -23.72
C GLY A 239 -39.93 -22.64 -24.79
N ARG A 240 -39.08 -21.68 -24.39
CA ARG A 240 -38.32 -20.82 -25.32
C ARG A 240 -37.26 -21.60 -26.09
N THR A 241 -36.73 -22.66 -25.47
CA THR A 241 -35.82 -23.62 -26.09
C THR A 241 -36.55 -24.94 -26.27
N SER A 242 -36.75 -25.36 -27.52
CA SER A 242 -37.43 -26.62 -27.81
C SER A 242 -36.56 -27.82 -27.48
N LEU A 243 -37.19 -28.93 -27.07
CA LEU A 243 -36.56 -30.25 -27.02
C LEU A 243 -37.03 -31.08 -28.23
N PRO A 244 -36.14 -31.82 -28.91
CA PRO A 244 -34.69 -31.93 -28.67
C PRO A 244 -33.96 -30.60 -28.94
N LEU A 245 -32.84 -30.39 -28.22
CA LEU A 245 -32.01 -29.19 -28.39
C LEU A 245 -31.48 -29.11 -29.83
N ASP A 246 -31.38 -27.90 -30.37
CA ASP A 246 -30.66 -27.65 -31.61
C ASP A 246 -29.14 -27.82 -31.38
N GLU A 247 -28.40 -27.99 -32.46
CA GLU A 247 -26.97 -28.28 -32.42
C GLU A 247 -26.18 -27.18 -31.67
N SER A 248 -26.54 -25.91 -31.87
CA SER A 248 -25.92 -24.79 -31.16
C SER A 248 -26.19 -24.78 -29.65
N ALA A 249 -27.41 -25.06 -29.19
CA ALA A 249 -27.68 -25.11 -27.75
C ALA A 249 -27.08 -26.38 -27.11
N ALA A 250 -27.02 -27.49 -27.84
CA ALA A 250 -26.36 -28.71 -27.38
C ALA A 250 -24.85 -28.49 -27.17
N ASP A 251 -24.17 -27.83 -28.11
CA ASP A 251 -22.75 -27.47 -27.98
C ASP A 251 -22.50 -26.48 -26.83
N ALA A 252 -23.37 -25.47 -26.69
CA ALA A 252 -23.31 -24.53 -25.58
C ALA A 252 -23.48 -25.25 -24.23
N ALA A 253 -24.44 -26.16 -24.10
CA ALA A 253 -24.65 -26.95 -22.89
C ALA A 253 -23.45 -27.85 -22.58
N ALA A 254 -22.86 -28.51 -23.59
CA ALA A 254 -21.68 -29.36 -23.41
C ALA A 254 -20.45 -28.56 -22.96
N SER A 255 -20.24 -27.36 -23.51
CA SER A 255 -19.14 -26.48 -23.12
C SER A 255 -19.28 -25.95 -21.68
N ILE A 256 -20.48 -25.50 -21.30
CA ILE A 256 -20.79 -25.07 -19.92
C ILE A 256 -20.56 -26.24 -18.94
N ALA A 257 -21.10 -27.42 -19.24
CA ALA A 257 -20.94 -28.59 -18.38
C ALA A 257 -19.46 -29.00 -18.19
N THR A 258 -18.68 -28.93 -19.27
CA THR A 258 -17.24 -29.24 -19.22
C THR A 258 -16.48 -28.21 -18.39
N ALA A 259 -16.75 -26.91 -18.60
CA ALA A 259 -16.11 -25.83 -17.84
C ALA A 259 -16.45 -25.92 -16.34
N LEU A 260 -17.72 -26.15 -16.02
CA LEU A 260 -18.22 -26.30 -14.66
C LEU A 260 -17.58 -27.51 -13.97
N ARG A 261 -17.46 -28.65 -14.68
CA ARG A 261 -16.74 -29.83 -14.18
C ARG A 261 -15.27 -29.56 -13.89
N ILE A 262 -14.56 -28.88 -14.79
CA ILE A 262 -13.13 -28.55 -14.60
C ILE A 262 -12.96 -27.65 -13.36
N ARG A 263 -13.79 -26.60 -13.24
CA ARG A 263 -13.70 -25.64 -12.13
C ARG A 263 -14.05 -26.27 -10.78
N LEU A 264 -15.07 -27.14 -10.72
CA LEU A 264 -15.40 -27.89 -9.51
C LEU A 264 -14.29 -28.87 -9.11
N ILE A 265 -13.61 -29.50 -10.08
CA ILE A 265 -12.46 -30.38 -9.80
C ILE A 265 -11.27 -29.57 -9.28
N GLN A 266 -11.00 -28.39 -9.86
CA GLN A 266 -9.93 -27.49 -9.39
C GLN A 266 -10.18 -27.01 -7.97
N GLY A 267 -11.41 -26.59 -7.65
CA GLY A 267 -11.81 -26.19 -6.29
C GLY A 267 -11.68 -27.29 -5.22
N ARG A 268 -11.51 -28.56 -5.63
CA ARG A 268 -11.23 -29.68 -4.71
C ARG A 268 -9.74 -30.00 -4.53
N LYS A 269 -8.87 -29.32 -5.27
CA LYS A 269 -7.41 -29.50 -5.22
C LYS A 269 -6.68 -28.28 -4.67
N GLU A 270 -7.24 -27.09 -4.89
CA GLU A 270 -6.67 -25.83 -4.43
C GLU A 270 -7.07 -25.55 -2.97
N THR A 271 -6.08 -25.30 -2.12
CA THR A 271 -6.29 -25.01 -0.70
C THR A 271 -6.44 -23.51 -0.45
N TRP A 272 -6.97 -23.12 0.71
CA TRP A 272 -7.02 -21.70 1.12
C TRP A 272 -5.66 -21.01 1.00
N LEU A 273 -4.57 -21.72 1.32
CA LEU A 273 -3.20 -21.20 1.28
C LEU A 273 -2.71 -20.96 -0.14
N TYR A 274 -3.10 -21.81 -1.09
CA TYR A 274 -2.83 -21.59 -2.51
C TYR A 274 -3.45 -20.28 -2.99
N HIS A 275 -4.71 -20.01 -2.64
CA HIS A 275 -5.37 -18.76 -3.00
C HIS A 275 -4.79 -17.56 -2.26
N ALA A 276 -4.51 -17.69 -0.96
CA ALA A 276 -3.87 -16.63 -0.18
C ALA A 276 -2.54 -16.15 -0.79
N VAL A 277 -1.75 -17.09 -1.31
CA VAL A 277 -0.45 -16.80 -1.94
C VAL A 277 -0.63 -16.28 -3.36
N THR A 278 -1.38 -16.99 -4.21
CA THR A 278 -1.45 -16.67 -5.64
C THR A 278 -2.29 -15.43 -5.96
N GLU A 279 -3.29 -15.10 -5.14
CA GLU A 279 -4.14 -13.92 -5.35
C GLU A 279 -3.59 -12.66 -4.65
N SER A 280 -2.63 -12.81 -3.73
CA SER A 280 -1.98 -11.67 -3.09
C SER A 280 -0.93 -11.05 -4.01
N ALA A 281 -0.98 -9.72 -4.13
CA ALA A 281 -0.03 -8.97 -4.93
C ALA A 281 1.39 -9.01 -4.34
N LEU A 282 1.51 -9.18 -3.02
CA LEU A 282 2.78 -9.25 -2.31
C LEU A 282 3.32 -10.68 -2.20
N LEU A 283 2.47 -11.64 -1.83
CA LEU A 283 2.89 -13.03 -1.61
C LEU A 283 3.14 -13.76 -2.93
N GLY A 284 2.35 -13.51 -3.97
CA GLY A 284 2.45 -14.24 -5.25
C GLY A 284 3.85 -14.17 -5.90
N PRO A 285 4.47 -12.98 -6.01
CA PRO A 285 5.82 -12.86 -6.56
C PRO A 285 6.94 -13.36 -5.63
N ALA A 286 6.68 -13.42 -4.32
CA ALA A 286 7.72 -13.66 -3.31
C ALA A 286 7.69 -15.08 -2.72
N VAL A 287 6.57 -15.78 -2.81
CA VAL A 287 6.33 -17.10 -2.19
C VAL A 287 6.17 -18.17 -3.25
N THR A 288 6.97 -19.23 -3.15
CA THR A 288 6.74 -20.47 -3.89
C THR A 288 6.11 -21.52 -2.96
N LEU A 289 4.85 -21.88 -3.21
CA LEU A 289 4.11 -22.87 -2.43
C LEU A 289 4.29 -24.28 -3.04
N ASN A 290 4.60 -25.26 -2.20
CA ASN A 290 4.61 -26.69 -2.52
C ASN A 290 3.73 -27.46 -1.53
N ASP A 291 2.48 -27.69 -1.91
CA ASP A 291 1.50 -28.47 -1.14
C ASP A 291 0.75 -29.46 -2.09
N PRO A 292 1.42 -30.52 -2.57
CA PRO A 292 0.84 -31.41 -3.58
C PRO A 292 -0.29 -32.29 -3.04
N GLU A 293 -0.29 -32.54 -1.73
CA GLU A 293 -1.30 -33.35 -1.03
C GLU A 293 -2.48 -32.51 -0.49
N GLY A 294 -2.44 -31.18 -0.61
CA GLY A 294 -3.49 -30.29 -0.10
C GLY A 294 -3.58 -30.28 1.43
N LEU A 295 -2.47 -30.54 2.12
CA LEU A 295 -2.43 -30.68 3.58
C LEU A 295 -2.77 -29.37 4.30
N ALA A 296 -2.58 -28.21 3.64
CA ALA A 296 -2.96 -26.92 4.21
C ALA A 296 -4.46 -26.83 4.53
N ALA A 297 -5.32 -27.57 3.81
CA ALA A 297 -6.76 -27.59 4.08
C ALA A 297 -7.09 -28.10 5.50
N GLY A 298 -6.28 -29.01 6.04
CA GLY A 298 -6.49 -29.63 7.36
C GLY A 298 -6.04 -28.77 8.55
N LEU A 299 -5.53 -27.56 8.32
CA LEU A 299 -5.14 -26.64 9.38
C LEU A 299 -6.37 -26.00 10.04
N THR A 300 -6.34 -25.85 11.36
CA THR A 300 -7.39 -25.12 12.10
C THR A 300 -7.32 -23.63 11.82
N ARG A 301 -8.40 -22.90 12.05
CA ARG A 301 -8.46 -21.45 11.79
C ARG A 301 -7.32 -20.66 12.45
N ASP A 302 -6.96 -20.99 13.68
CA ASP A 302 -5.86 -20.32 14.40
C ASP A 302 -4.48 -20.65 13.80
N GLN A 303 -4.30 -21.88 13.30
CA GLN A 303 -3.08 -22.28 12.59
C GLN A 303 -2.99 -21.61 11.22
N ARG A 304 -4.10 -21.49 10.49
CA ARG A 304 -4.19 -20.78 9.22
C ARG A 304 -3.82 -19.30 9.39
N ASP A 305 -4.40 -18.62 10.39
CA ASP A 305 -4.09 -17.22 10.73
C ASP A 305 -2.62 -17.04 11.13
N GLY A 306 -2.11 -17.93 12.01
CA GLY A 306 -0.72 -17.92 12.43
C GLY A 306 0.27 -18.12 11.28
N LEU A 307 -0.04 -19.04 10.35
CA LEU A 307 0.82 -19.35 9.21
C LEU A 307 0.87 -18.18 8.23
N LEU A 308 -0.29 -17.62 7.89
CA LEU A 308 -0.37 -16.49 6.97
C LEU A 308 0.32 -15.25 7.55
N THR A 309 0.07 -14.94 8.83
CA THR A 309 0.71 -13.83 9.53
C THR A 309 2.24 -14.01 9.60
N ALA A 310 2.72 -15.23 9.85
CA ALA A 310 4.16 -15.52 9.87
C ALA A 310 4.80 -15.31 8.49
N VAL A 311 4.20 -15.89 7.44
CA VAL A 311 4.70 -15.75 6.05
C VAL A 311 4.69 -14.29 5.63
N TRP A 312 3.63 -13.56 5.95
CA TRP A 312 3.52 -12.13 5.71
C TRP A 312 4.66 -11.36 6.37
N LEU A 313 4.83 -11.48 7.69
CA LEU A 313 5.87 -10.74 8.44
C LEU A 313 7.30 -11.06 7.99
N LEU A 314 7.56 -12.30 7.54
CA LEU A 314 8.87 -12.69 7.00
C LEU A 314 9.21 -11.94 5.70
N ILE A 315 8.20 -11.58 4.90
CA ILE A 315 8.36 -10.90 3.60
C ILE A 315 8.19 -9.38 3.75
N SER A 316 7.24 -8.94 4.57
CA SER A 316 6.74 -7.56 4.60
C SER A 316 7.61 -6.59 5.39
N ASP A 317 8.61 -7.04 6.15
CA ASP A 317 9.46 -6.16 6.96
C ASP A 317 10.26 -5.16 6.09
N PRO A 318 9.84 -3.88 6.04
CA PRO A 318 10.42 -2.87 5.16
C PRO A 318 11.54 -2.07 5.83
N VAL A 319 11.70 -2.16 7.16
CA VAL A 319 12.47 -1.19 7.96
C VAL A 319 13.97 -1.42 7.84
N ARG A 320 14.41 -2.61 7.42
CA ARG A 320 15.85 -2.94 7.31
C ARG A 320 16.35 -3.09 5.87
N SER A 321 15.54 -2.73 4.89
CA SER A 321 15.87 -2.76 3.46
C SER A 321 16.70 -1.54 3.04
N GLY A 322 17.78 -1.26 3.77
CA GLY A 322 18.89 -0.44 3.27
C GLY A 322 19.76 -1.21 2.26
N ALA A 323 19.54 -2.52 2.13
CA ALA A 323 20.11 -3.38 1.12
C ALA A 323 18.95 -3.97 0.29
N GLY A 324 18.83 -3.58 -0.98
CA GLY A 324 17.76 -3.96 -1.90
C GLY A 324 17.76 -5.43 -2.32
N GLN A 325 17.81 -6.37 -1.37
CA GLN A 325 17.66 -7.79 -1.63
C GLN A 325 16.17 -8.17 -1.57
N SER A 326 15.63 -8.63 -2.70
CA SER A 326 14.33 -9.30 -2.75
C SER A 326 14.35 -10.51 -1.84
N ARG A 327 13.47 -10.54 -0.83
CA ARG A 327 13.25 -11.74 -0.01
C ARG A 327 12.40 -12.72 -0.80
N THR A 328 12.84 -13.96 -0.89
CA THR A 328 12.03 -15.05 -1.44
C THR A 328 11.81 -16.11 -0.38
N LEU A 329 10.62 -16.69 -0.38
CA LEU A 329 10.19 -17.67 0.60
C LEU A 329 9.67 -18.92 -0.13
N THR A 330 10.17 -20.08 0.24
CA THR A 330 9.62 -21.36 -0.20
C THR A 330 8.85 -21.98 0.95
N LEU A 331 7.58 -22.29 0.71
CA LEU A 331 6.69 -22.90 1.70
C LEU A 331 6.36 -24.32 1.25
N GLY A 332 6.94 -25.31 1.93
CA GLY A 332 6.65 -26.72 1.70
C GLY A 332 5.78 -27.29 2.81
N ILE A 333 4.76 -28.07 2.45
CA ILE A 333 3.94 -28.80 3.42
C ILE A 333 4.00 -30.28 3.06
N GLU A 334 4.48 -31.08 4.01
CA GLU A 334 4.70 -32.51 3.81
C GLU A 334 4.15 -33.30 4.99
N ARG A 335 3.61 -34.49 4.73
CA ARG A 335 3.17 -35.40 5.79
C ARG A 335 4.41 -35.96 6.51
N ARG A 336 4.44 -35.91 7.84
CA ARG A 336 5.56 -36.46 8.59
C ARG A 336 5.28 -37.94 8.90
N PRO A 337 6.10 -38.89 8.43
CA PRO A 337 5.94 -40.29 8.81
C PRO A 337 6.24 -40.42 10.31
N VAL A 338 5.26 -40.89 11.07
CA VAL A 338 5.44 -41.23 12.48
C VAL A 338 6.24 -42.52 12.53
N ALA A 339 7.48 -42.46 13.03
CA ALA A 339 8.23 -43.66 13.35
C ALA A 339 7.40 -44.47 14.34
N ALA A 340 7.04 -45.71 13.96
CA ALA A 340 6.10 -46.57 14.65
C ALA A 340 6.34 -46.57 16.17
N ALA A 341 5.51 -45.80 16.90
CA ALA A 341 5.49 -45.83 18.33
C ALA A 341 4.79 -47.13 18.76
N ILE A 342 5.44 -47.82 19.69
CA ILE A 342 5.08 -49.10 20.29
C ILE A 342 3.57 -49.17 20.62
N SER A 343 2.98 -50.31 20.30
CA SER A 343 1.57 -50.70 20.41
C SER A 343 0.75 -49.94 21.47
N GLY A 344 -0.25 -49.17 21.02
CA GLY A 344 -1.32 -48.65 21.89
C GLY A 344 -1.83 -47.24 21.57
N ALA A 345 -1.18 -46.47 20.70
CA ALA A 345 -1.61 -45.10 20.38
C ALA A 345 -2.58 -45.05 19.18
N VAL A 346 -3.72 -44.38 19.39
CA VAL A 346 -4.73 -44.06 18.37
C VAL A 346 -4.06 -43.39 17.15
N SER A 347 -4.52 -43.76 15.96
CA SER A 347 -3.99 -43.39 14.63
C SER A 347 -3.43 -41.97 14.53
N THR A 348 -2.11 -41.87 14.43
CA THR A 348 -1.31 -40.63 14.37
C THR A 348 -1.15 -40.10 12.94
N ASP A 349 -2.14 -40.34 12.07
CA ASP A 349 -2.12 -40.02 10.63
C ASP A 349 -2.33 -38.51 10.34
N ALA A 350 -2.37 -37.71 11.41
CA ALA A 350 -2.67 -36.29 11.40
C ALA A 350 -1.43 -35.39 11.53
N THR A 351 -0.21 -35.93 11.67
CA THR A 351 0.98 -35.09 11.89
C THR A 351 1.59 -34.63 10.57
N MET A 352 1.72 -33.32 10.38
CA MET A 352 2.37 -32.71 9.20
C MET A 352 3.55 -31.83 9.61
N ALA A 353 4.50 -31.67 8.69
CA ALA A 353 5.62 -30.76 8.79
C ALA A 353 5.45 -29.63 7.76
N ILE A 354 5.48 -28.39 8.23
CA ILE A 354 5.50 -27.19 7.42
C ILE A 354 6.93 -26.67 7.43
N VAL A 355 7.56 -26.66 6.26
CA VAL A 355 8.92 -26.18 6.05
C VAL A 355 8.87 -24.81 5.39
N VAL A 356 9.25 -23.79 6.13
CA VAL A 356 9.41 -22.42 5.63
C VAL A 356 10.89 -22.17 5.42
N THR A 357 11.31 -21.93 4.18
CA THR A 357 12.70 -21.51 3.89
C THR A 357 12.67 -20.10 3.31
N ALA A 358 13.29 -19.16 3.99
CA ALA A 358 13.36 -17.76 3.60
C ALA A 358 14.81 -17.37 3.28
N THR A 359 15.03 -16.77 2.12
CA THR A 359 16.34 -16.25 1.71
C THR A 359 16.40 -14.73 1.85
N GLY A 360 17.57 -14.20 2.21
CA GLY A 360 17.77 -12.76 2.41
C GLY A 360 17.31 -12.25 3.78
N VAL A 361 17.07 -13.16 4.73
CA VAL A 361 16.68 -12.82 6.12
C VAL A 361 17.95 -12.77 7.00
N PRO A 362 18.28 -11.62 7.62
CA PRO A 362 19.42 -11.55 8.53
C PRO A 362 19.17 -12.38 9.80
N ARG A 363 20.22 -12.94 10.41
CA ARG A 363 20.12 -13.82 11.59
C ARG A 363 19.32 -13.22 12.76
N ASN A 364 19.46 -11.91 12.99
CA ASN A 364 18.73 -11.16 14.03
C ASN A 364 17.65 -10.25 13.41
N GLY A 365 17.16 -10.63 12.23
CA GLY A 365 16.22 -9.84 11.41
C GLY A 365 14.76 -10.20 11.58
N VAL A 366 14.46 -11.31 12.26
CA VAL A 366 13.08 -11.77 12.40
C VAL A 366 12.40 -11.08 13.59
N ASP A 367 11.28 -10.42 13.32
CA ASP A 367 10.46 -9.75 14.33
C ASP A 367 9.92 -10.76 15.38
N PRO A 368 9.98 -10.45 16.69
CA PRO A 368 9.25 -11.19 17.72
C PRO A 368 7.80 -11.55 17.38
N ALA A 369 7.09 -10.69 16.65
CA ALA A 369 5.72 -10.97 16.21
C ALA A 369 5.64 -12.16 15.23
N ALA A 370 6.62 -12.31 14.33
CA ALA A 370 6.68 -13.46 13.42
C ALA A 370 6.87 -14.77 14.20
N TRP A 371 7.71 -14.77 15.23
CA TRP A 371 7.88 -15.93 16.12
C TRP A 371 6.61 -16.26 16.91
N GLN A 372 5.85 -15.24 17.34
CA GLN A 372 4.56 -15.46 17.99
C GLN A 372 3.54 -16.10 17.03
N ALA A 373 3.50 -15.64 15.78
CA ALA A 373 2.64 -16.20 14.75
C ALA A 373 3.00 -17.66 14.45
N ILE A 374 4.29 -17.98 14.28
CA ILE A 374 4.78 -19.37 14.08
C ILE A 374 4.37 -20.28 15.24
N ARG A 375 4.43 -19.80 16.48
CA ARG A 375 4.01 -20.58 17.66
C ARG A 375 2.52 -20.92 17.68
N ARG A 376 1.66 -20.16 17.00
CA ARG A 376 0.23 -20.50 16.85
C ARG A 376 0.02 -21.66 15.88
N VAL A 377 0.93 -21.85 14.92
CA VAL A 377 0.87 -22.94 13.94
C VAL A 377 1.25 -24.28 14.57
N GLY A 378 2.32 -24.30 15.36
CA GLY A 378 2.81 -25.53 15.99
C GLY A 378 4.18 -25.38 16.64
N ARG A 379 4.78 -26.52 17.00
CA ARG A 379 6.14 -26.55 17.56
C ARG A 379 7.14 -26.37 16.42
N HIS A 380 8.07 -25.43 16.58
CA HIS A 380 9.04 -25.10 15.53
C HIS A 380 10.48 -25.37 15.95
N VAL A 381 11.32 -25.64 14.95
CA VAL A 381 12.78 -25.68 15.05
C VAL A 381 13.33 -24.77 13.96
N GLU A 382 14.31 -23.96 14.32
CA GLU A 382 14.98 -23.05 13.38
C GLU A 382 16.40 -23.51 13.08
N SER A 383 16.84 -23.27 11.86
CA SER A 383 18.22 -23.43 11.44
C SER A 383 18.62 -22.31 10.49
N PHE A 384 19.83 -21.79 10.67
CA PHE A 384 20.39 -20.74 9.83
C PHE A 384 21.59 -21.26 9.06
N SER A 385 21.54 -21.18 7.72
CA SER A 385 22.67 -21.49 6.85
C SER A 385 22.95 -20.28 5.95
N GLY A 386 24.06 -19.59 6.20
CA GLY A 386 24.39 -18.32 5.52
C GLY A 386 23.31 -17.25 5.73
N SER A 387 22.71 -16.80 4.62
CA SER A 387 21.59 -15.86 4.54
C SER A 387 20.21 -16.53 4.39
N THR A 388 20.15 -17.84 4.64
CA THR A 388 18.92 -18.64 4.53
C THR A 388 18.46 -19.07 5.91
N LEU A 389 17.23 -18.72 6.24
CA LEU A 389 16.51 -19.16 7.44
C LEU A 389 15.59 -20.32 7.05
N ARG A 390 15.76 -21.47 7.68
CA ARG A 390 14.85 -22.60 7.56
C ARG A 390 14.14 -22.83 8.89
N ILE A 391 12.82 -22.78 8.84
CA ILE A 391 11.91 -23.01 9.97
C ILE A 391 11.12 -24.26 9.65
N GLU A 392 11.24 -25.27 10.50
CA GLU A 392 10.44 -26.49 10.42
C GLU A 392 9.41 -26.46 11.54
N VAL A 393 8.13 -26.43 11.18
CA VAL A 393 7.00 -26.42 12.10
C VAL A 393 6.31 -27.77 12.05
N THR A 394 6.30 -28.48 13.17
CA THR A 394 5.49 -29.70 13.35
C THR A 394 4.13 -29.33 13.91
N THR A 395 3.08 -29.77 13.24
CA THR A 395 1.70 -29.53 13.65
C THR A 395 0.82 -30.75 13.38
N VAL A 396 -0.38 -30.75 13.97
CA VAL A 396 -1.37 -31.81 13.85
C VAL A 396 -2.58 -31.24 13.11
N SER A 397 -2.97 -31.88 12.01
CA SER A 397 -4.19 -31.60 11.27
C SER A 397 -5.40 -32.08 12.05
N ASP A 398 -6.46 -31.28 12.13
CA ASP A 398 -7.77 -31.78 12.55
C ASP A 398 -8.68 -31.85 11.32
N ALA A 399 -8.44 -32.85 10.47
CA ALA A 399 -9.20 -33.04 9.24
C ALA A 399 -10.68 -33.45 9.48
N SER A 400 -11.07 -33.66 10.74
CA SER A 400 -12.41 -34.16 11.12
C SER A 400 -13.45 -33.04 11.33
N ALA A 401 -13.06 -31.77 11.29
CA ALA A 401 -13.93 -30.65 11.68
C ALA A 401 -14.76 -30.02 10.54
N GLU A 402 -14.55 -30.39 9.27
CA GLU A 402 -15.22 -29.78 8.10
C GLU A 402 -16.02 -30.76 7.22
N LEU A 403 -16.42 -31.93 7.74
CA LEU A 403 -17.47 -32.72 7.09
C LEU A 403 -18.85 -32.27 7.65
N PRO A 404 -19.79 -31.81 6.80
CA PRO A 404 -21.12 -31.37 7.23
C PRO A 404 -21.96 -32.49 7.87
#